data_AF-A0A9E0WRJ0-F1
#
_entry.id   AF-A0A9E0WRJ0-F1
#
_cell.length_a   1.000
_cell.length_b   1.000
_cell.length_c   1.000
_cell.angle_alpha   90.00
_cell.angle_beta   90.00
_cell.angle_gamma   90.00
#
_symmetry.space_group_name_H-M   'P 1'
#
loop_
_entity.id
_entity.type
_entity.pdbx_description
1 polymer ?
#
loop_
_entity_poly.entity_id
_entity_poly.type
_entity_poly.pdbx_seq_one_letter_code
_entity_poly.pdbx_strand_id
1 'polypeptide(L)'
;MNLIYNSDQYSVVEFGVDGEQEALRFGGYEIMDKPGKREIFIGGILAAAFRKDVEELIASEPSVEDIDSFLGKYDALMRHPVVLH
;
A
#
# COMPACT_ATOMS: atom_id res chain seq x y z
N MET A 1 2.50 12.62 -1.02
CA MET A 1 2.59 11.35 -1.75
C MET A 1 4.05 11.01 -1.97
N ASN A 2 4.47 9.80 -1.65
CA ASN A 2 5.83 9.30 -1.84
C ASN A 2 5.76 7.84 -2.33
N LEU A 3 6.39 7.51 -3.44
CA LEU A 3 6.43 6.13 -3.95
C LEU A 3 7.48 5.35 -3.15
N ILE A 4 7.03 4.47 -2.26
CA ILE A 4 7.90 3.73 -1.35
C ILE A 4 8.29 2.35 -1.88
N TYR A 5 7.52 1.82 -2.83
CA TYR A 5 7.78 0.53 -3.47
C TYR A 5 7.23 0.50 -4.89
N ASN A 6 7.97 -0.15 -5.80
CA ASN A 6 7.59 -0.28 -7.21
C ASN A 6 8.26 -1.52 -7.82
N SER A 7 7.48 -2.57 -8.08
CA SER A 7 7.88 -3.79 -8.79
C SER A 7 7.15 -3.91 -10.13
N ASP A 8 7.35 -5.00 -10.85
CA ASP A 8 6.59 -5.27 -12.08
C ASP A 8 5.11 -5.59 -11.79
N GLN A 9 4.80 -6.08 -10.58
CA GLN A 9 3.46 -6.52 -10.19
C GLN A 9 2.72 -5.46 -9.38
N TYR A 10 3.38 -4.83 -8.41
CA TYR A 10 2.74 -3.90 -7.48
C TYR A 10 3.49 -2.58 -7.33
N SER A 11 2.75 -1.54 -6.96
CA SER A 11 3.30 -0.25 -6.51
C SER A 11 2.67 0.15 -5.19
N VAL A 12 3.44 0.78 -4.30
CA VAL A 12 2.93 1.33 -3.04
C VAL A 12 3.29 2.81 -2.92
N VAL A 13 2.27 3.64 -2.75
CA VAL A 13 2.40 5.08 -2.52
C VAL A 13 2.02 5.38 -1.07
N GLU A 14 2.92 6.03 -0.34
CA GLU A 14 2.65 6.58 0.99
C GLU A 14 2.07 7.99 0.88
N PHE A 15 1.02 8.22 1.65
CA PHE A 15 0.43 9.51 1.90
C PHE A 15 0.81 9.91 3.32
N GLY A 16 1.55 11.03 3.42
CA GLY A 16 1.94 11.58 4.71
C GLY A 16 0.72 11.94 5.56
N VAL A 17 0.97 12.07 6.86
CA VAL A 17 -0.08 12.46 7.81
C VAL A 17 -0.60 13.84 7.44
N ASP A 18 -1.91 13.92 7.24
CA ASP A 18 -2.61 15.15 6.92
C ASP A 18 -3.78 15.28 7.91
N GLY A 19 -3.68 16.28 8.80
CA GLY A 19 -4.66 16.48 9.86
C GLY A 19 -5.98 17.11 9.38
N GLU A 20 -6.01 17.62 8.15
CA GLU A 20 -7.19 18.23 7.54
C GLU A 20 -8.09 17.18 6.87
N GLN A 21 -7.50 16.07 6.42
CA GLN A 21 -8.22 14.93 5.86
C GLN A 21 -8.37 13.80 6.89
N GLU A 22 -9.60 13.52 7.31
CA GLU A 22 -9.88 12.48 8.32
C GLU A 22 -9.33 11.09 7.94
N ALA A 23 -9.32 10.77 6.63
CA ALA A 23 -8.75 9.54 6.08
C ALA A 23 -7.21 9.44 6.21
N LEU A 24 -6.52 10.59 6.24
CA LEU A 24 -5.07 10.73 6.34
C LEU A 24 -4.60 11.19 7.73
N ARG A 25 -5.51 11.18 8.72
CA ARG A 25 -5.22 11.55 10.11
C ARG A 25 -4.05 10.77 10.72
N PHE A 26 -3.80 9.56 10.23
CA PHE A 26 -2.67 8.70 10.60
C PHE A 26 -1.76 8.38 9.41
N GLY A 27 -1.89 9.14 8.32
CA GLY A 27 -1.34 8.80 7.00
C GLY A 27 -2.20 7.79 6.25
N GLY A 28 -1.76 7.43 5.06
CA GLY A 28 -2.41 6.42 4.23
C GLY A 28 -1.43 5.75 3.28
N TYR A 29 -1.83 4.60 2.77
CA TYR A 29 -1.07 3.84 1.78
C TYR A 29 -2.00 3.45 0.64
N GLU A 30 -1.53 3.60 -0.58
CA GLU A 30 -2.23 3.12 -1.76
C GLU A 30 -1.42 1.99 -2.37
N ILE A 31 -2.06 0.84 -2.52
CA ILE A 31 -1.47 -0.34 -3.15
C ILE A 31 -2.14 -0.53 -4.49
N MET A 32 -1.31 -0.61 -5.53
CA MET A 32 -1.76 -0.82 -6.89
C MET A 32 -1.31 -2.19 -7.39
N ASP A 33 -2.28 -2.97 -7.87
CA ASP A 33 -2.09 -4.15 -8.71
C ASP A 33 -2.02 -3.72 -10.18
N LYS A 34 -0.82 -3.82 -10.77
CA LYS A 34 -0.58 -3.47 -12.17
C LYS A 34 -1.21 -4.45 -13.15
N PRO A 35 -1.03 -5.78 -13.02
CA PRO A 35 -1.62 -6.73 -13.98
C PRO A 35 -3.15 -6.71 -13.94
N GLY A 36 -3.76 -6.65 -12.75
CA GLY A 36 -5.22 -6.58 -12.63
C GLY A 36 -5.80 -5.17 -12.77
N LYS A 37 -4.96 -4.13 -12.83
CA LYS A 37 -5.38 -2.71 -12.89
C LYS A 37 -6.37 -2.36 -11.79
N ARG A 38 -6.07 -2.80 -10.57
CA ARG A 38 -6.89 -2.56 -9.39
C ARG A 38 -6.05 -1.88 -8.33
N GLU A 39 -6.72 -1.16 -7.45
CA GLU A 39 -6.06 -0.49 -6.35
C GLU A 39 -6.90 -0.55 -5.08
N ILE A 40 -6.23 -0.29 -3.97
CA ILE A 40 -6.85 -0.10 -2.67
C ILE A 40 -6.13 1.02 -1.93
N PHE A 41 -6.93 1.91 -1.37
CA PHE A 41 -6.47 2.89 -0.41
C PHE A 41 -6.68 2.37 1.02
N ILE A 42 -5.61 2.43 1.81
CA ILE A 42 -5.57 2.02 3.21
C ILE A 42 -5.31 3.28 4.04
N GLY A 43 -6.35 3.78 4.72
CA GLY A 43 -6.27 4.96 5.58
C GLY A 43 -6.55 4.65 7.06
N GLY A 44 -6.31 5.65 7.91
CA GLY A 44 -6.68 5.61 9.33
C GLY A 44 -5.99 4.50 10.12
N ILE A 45 -6.75 3.74 10.93
CA ILE A 45 -6.21 2.68 11.81
C ILE A 45 -5.55 1.56 10.99
N LEU A 46 -6.08 1.25 9.80
CA LEU A 46 -5.51 0.22 8.94
C LEU A 46 -4.14 0.66 8.38
N ALA A 47 -3.94 1.96 8.13
CA ALA A 47 -2.64 2.47 7.69
C ALA A 47 -1.56 2.27 8.76
N ALA A 48 -1.91 2.47 10.04
CA ALA A 48 -0.99 2.22 11.15
C ALA A 48 -0.61 0.73 11.27
N ALA A 49 -1.57 -0.17 11.06
CA ALA A 49 -1.32 -1.62 11.04
C ALA A 49 -0.41 -2.01 9.85
N PHE A 50 -0.74 -1.52 8.65
CA PHE A 50 0.05 -1.76 7.44
C PHE A 50 1.50 -1.29 7.61
N ARG A 51 1.71 -0.09 8.15
CA ARG A 51 3.05 0.43 8.43
C ARG A 51 3.85 -0.51 9.32
N LYS A 52 3.24 -1.01 10.40
CA LYS A 52 3.88 -1.94 11.31
C LYS A 52 4.25 -3.25 10.60
N ASP A 53 3.34 -3.83 9.82
CA ASP A 53 3.61 -5.04 9.05
C ASP A 53 4.77 -4.84 8.05
N VAL A 54 4.83 -3.67 7.40
CA VAL A 54 5.93 -3.30 6.49
C VAL A 54 7.25 -3.11 7.24
N GLU A 55 7.24 -2.48 8.43
CA GLU A 55 8.45 -2.33 9.26
C GLU A 55 8.99 -3.70 9.70
N GLU A 56 8.12 -4.63 10.11
CA GLU A 56 8.50 -6.01 10.45
C GLU A 56 9.02 -6.78 9.22
N LEU A 57 8.40 -6.56 8.05
CA LEU A 57 8.84 -7.15 6.80
C LEU A 57 10.23 -6.65 6.41
N ILE A 58 10.46 -5.33 6.42
CA ILE A 58 11.76 -4.70 6.10
C ILE A 58 12.86 -5.16 7.08
N ALA A 59 12.53 -5.32 8.35
CA ALA A 59 13.48 -5.81 9.36
C ALA A 59 14.01 -7.23 9.05
N SER A 60 13.29 -7.99 8.21
CA SER A 60 13.69 -9.33 7.76
C SER A 60 14.48 -9.32 6.44
N GLU A 61 14.87 -8.15 5.93
CA GLU A 61 15.55 -7.97 4.64
C GLU A 61 14.86 -8.73 3.50
N PRO A 62 13.59 -8.39 3.21
CA PRO A 62 12.72 -9.16 2.34
C PRO A 62 13.16 -9.00 0.88
N SER A 63 12.98 -10.06 0.09
CA SER A 63 13.17 -9.97 -1.36
C SER A 63 11.96 -9.29 -2.02
N VAL A 64 12.12 -8.86 -3.28
CA VAL A 64 11.01 -8.31 -4.08
C VAL A 64 9.82 -9.28 -4.10
N GLU A 65 10.08 -10.57 -4.24
CA GLU A 65 9.06 -11.63 -4.25
C GLU A 65 8.30 -11.76 -2.92
N ASP A 66 8.97 -11.52 -1.78
CA ASP A 66 8.34 -11.54 -0.45
C ASP A 66 7.38 -10.36 -0.29
N ILE A 67 7.79 -9.18 -0.78
CA ILE A 67 6.97 -7.97 -0.77
C ILE A 67 5.77 -8.15 -1.70
N ASP A 68 5.97 -8.65 -2.93
CA ASP A 68 4.88 -8.94 -3.86
C ASP A 68 3.89 -9.97 -3.27
N SER A 69 4.40 -11.01 -2.59
CA SER A 69 3.57 -12.01 -1.90
C SER A 69 2.79 -11.42 -0.72
N PHE A 70 3.38 -10.48 0.01
CA PHE A 70 2.71 -9.75 1.07
C PHE A 70 1.59 -8.86 0.52
N LEU A 71 1.88 -8.09 -0.54
CA LEU A 71 0.91 -7.20 -1.20
C LEU A 71 -0.23 -7.98 -1.86
N GLY A 72 0.04 -9.18 -2.40
CA GLY A 72 -0.97 -10.06 -2.96
C GLY A 72 -2.06 -10.50 -1.99
N LYS A 73 -1.83 -10.43 -0.66
CA LYS A 73 -2.88 -10.67 0.35
C LYS A 73 -4.01 -9.64 0.27
N TYR A 74 -3.73 -8.45 -0.27
CA TYR A 74 -4.70 -7.38 -0.44
C TYR A 74 -5.49 -7.48 -1.75
N ASP A 75 -5.16 -8.40 -2.67
CA ASP A 75 -5.86 -8.54 -3.96
C ASP A 75 -7.37 -8.73 -3.78
N ALA A 76 -7.77 -9.56 -2.81
CA ALA A 76 -9.19 -9.79 -2.49
C ALA A 76 -9.90 -8.54 -1.95
N LEU A 77 -9.15 -7.57 -1.42
CA LEU A 77 -9.66 -6.30 -0.90
C LEU A 77 -9.64 -5.19 -1.96
N MET A 78 -8.86 -5.36 -3.04
CA MET A 78 -8.77 -4.40 -4.15
C MET A 78 -10.05 -4.42 -4.99
N ARG A 79 -10.95 -3.49 -4.66
CA ARG A 79 -12.27 -3.36 -5.31
C ARG A 79 -12.36 -2.16 -6.24
N HIS A 80 -11.36 -1.29 -6.24
CA HIS A 80 -11.34 -0.09 -7.06
C HIS A 80 -10.58 -0.36 -8.35
N PRO A 81 -11.21 -0.19 -9.53
CA PRO A 81 -10.48 -0.21 -10.78
C PRO A 81 -9.57 1.02 -10.86
N VAL A 82 -8.36 0.85 -11.36
CA VAL A 82 -7.43 1.95 -11.63
C VAL A 82 -7.97 2.75 -12.81
N VAL A 83 -8.57 3.91 -12.52
CA VAL A 83 -9.24 4.72 -13.55
C VAL A 83 -8.31 5.77 -14.16
N LEU A 84 -7.28 6.20 -13.44
CA LEU A 84 -6.31 7.20 -13.91
C LEU A 84 -4.96 7.05 -13.17
N HIS A 85 -3.86 6.99 -13.93
CA HIS A 85 -2.50 7.29 -13.49
C HIS A 85 -1.81 8.16 -14.55
#